data_AF-A0A7G8JL08-F1
#
_entry.id   AF-A0A7G8JL08-F1
#
_cell.length_a   1.000
_cell.length_b   1.000
_cell.length_c   1.000
_cell.angle_alpha   90.00
_cell.angle_beta   90.00
_cell.angle_gamma   90.00
#
_symmetry.space_group_name_H-M   'P 1'
#
loop_
_entity.id
_entity.type
_entity.pdbx_description
1 polymer ?
#
loop_
_entity_poly.entity_id
_entity_poly.type
_entity_poly.pdbx_seq_one_letter_code
_entity_poly.pdbx_strand_id
1 'polypeptide(L)' 'MLGPFSDLPLPDFVAPLIGLVMLPTTTLGYCWASASYGGMSSFSGLLIVGIGLLIDFGLIGGGRGIARR' A
#
# COMPACT_ATOMS: atom_id res chain seq x y z
N MET A 1 0.89 -13.73 -13.10
CA MET A 1 -0.10 -12.65 -12.89
C MET A 1 0.21 -12.00 -11.56
N LEU A 2 0.60 -10.72 -11.53
CA LEU A 2 0.59 -9.98 -10.25
C LEU A 2 -0.88 -9.69 -9.92
N GLY A 3 -1.48 -10.61 -9.17
CA GLY A 3 -2.92 -10.71 -8.95
C GLY A 3 -3.68 -9.39 -8.70
N PRO A 4 -3.21 -8.47 -7.83
CA PRO A 4 -3.97 -7.26 -7.54
C PRO A 4 -3.81 -6.12 -8.56
N PHE A 5 -2.91 -6.24 -9.53
CA PHE A 5 -2.61 -5.18 -10.50
C PHE A 5 -2.88 -5.57 -11.96
N SER A 6 -3.45 -6.75 -12.19
CA SER A 6 -3.66 -7.31 -13.55
C SER A 6 -4.68 -6.54 -14.39
N ASP A 7 -5.54 -5.73 -13.76
CA ASP A 7 -6.64 -5.04 -14.43
C ASP A 7 -6.27 -3.61 -14.87
N LEU A 8 -5.00 -3.21 -14.68
CA LEU A 8 -4.51 -1.91 -15.13
C LEU A 8 -4.09 -1.96 -16.61
N PRO A 9 -4.28 -0.87 -17.37
CA PRO A 9 -3.80 -0.76 -18.75
C PRO A 9 -2.27 -0.47 -18.81
N LEU A 10 -1.50 -1.16 -17.97
CA LEU A 10 -0.07 -1.04 -17.76
C LEU A 10 0.51 -2.44 -17.52
N PRO A 11 1.80 -2.69 -17.76
CA PRO A 11 2.40 -3.97 -17.41
C PRO A 11 2.26 -4.26 -15.89
N ASP A 12 1.91 -5.50 -15.54
CA ASP A 12 1.66 -6.00 -14.17
C ASP A 12 2.66 -5.53 -13.10
N PHE A 13 3.93 -5.33 -13.45
CA PHE A 13 5.00 -4.94 -12.53
C PHE A 13 5.15 -3.42 -12.35
N VAL A 14 4.61 -2.61 -13.25
CA VAL A 14 4.79 -1.15 -13.25
C VAL A 14 3.98 -0.50 -12.12
N ALA A 15 2.72 -0.89 -11.97
CA ALA A 15 1.85 -0.37 -10.93
C ALA A 15 2.40 -0.58 -9.50
N PRO A 16 2.85 -1.80 -9.10
CA PRO A 16 3.44 -1.98 -7.78
C PRO A 16 4.79 -1.27 -7.63
N LEU A 17 5.57 -1.11 -8.69
CA LEU A 17 6.83 -0.36 -8.61
C LEU A 17 6.58 1.13 -8.34
N ILE A 18 5.60 1.73 -9.04
CA ILE A 18 5.17 3.11 -8.78
C ILE A 18 4.62 3.24 -7.35
N GLY A 19 3.79 2.28 -6.94
CA GLY A 19 3.28 2.20 -5.58
C GLY A 19 4.40 2.13 -4.55
N LEU A 20 5.44 1.32 -4.77
CA LEU A 20 6.59 1.21 -3.86
C LEU A 20 7.40 2.50 -3.74
N VAL A 21 7.41 3.35 -4.77
CA VAL A 21 8.09 4.66 -4.72
C VAL A 21 7.24 5.71 -4.00
N MET A 22 5.92 5.72 -4.23
CA MET A 22 5.02 6.76 -3.71
C MET A 22 4.43 6.44 -2.33
N LEU A 23 4.00 5.18 -2.14
CA LEU A 23 3.30 4.66 -0.97
C LEU A 23 3.79 3.23 -0.66
N PRO A 24 5.05 3.10 -0.20
CA PRO A 24 5.72 1.82 -0.04
C PRO A 24 4.97 0.84 0.87
N THR A 25 4.51 1.29 2.02
CA THR A 25 3.89 0.41 3.01
C THR A 25 2.43 0.10 2.67
N THR A 26 1.72 1.03 2.03
CA THR A 26 0.37 0.78 1.47
C THR A 26 0.43 -0.26 0.37
N THR A 27 1.42 -0.19 -0.51
CA THR A 27 1.56 -1.12 -1.65
C THR A 27 1.84 -2.54 -1.16
N LEU A 28 2.74 -2.70 -0.18
CA LEU A 28 2.98 -3.98 0.46
C LEU A 28 1.75 -4.49 1.22
N GLY A 29 1.06 -3.61 1.95
CA GLY A 29 -0.18 -3.94 2.65
C GLY A 29 -1.28 -4.41 1.69
N TYR A 30 -1.39 -3.80 0.51
CA TYR A 30 -2.36 -4.19 -0.51
C TYR A 30 -2.06 -5.57 -1.11
N CYS A 31 -0.79 -5.84 -1.43
CA CYS A 31 -0.35 -7.17 -1.86
C CYS A 31 -0.62 -8.24 -0.79
N TRP A 32 -0.33 -7.93 0.47
CA TRP A 32 -0.56 -8.85 1.57
C TRP A 32 -2.05 -9.09 1.82
N ALA A 33 -2.87 -8.04 1.80
CA ALA A 33 -4.32 -8.13 1.90
C ALA A 33 -4.91 -9.02 0.80
N SER A 34 -4.46 -8.83 -0.45
CA SER A 34 -4.85 -9.65 -1.61
C SER A 34 -4.48 -11.12 -1.42
N ALA A 35 -3.24 -11.39 -0.99
CA ALA A 35 -2.73 -12.76 -0.88
C ALA A 35 -3.28 -13.56 0.32
N SER A 36 -3.59 -12.89 1.44
CA SER A 36 -3.90 -13.57 2.70
C SER A 36 -5.33 -13.41 3.18
N TYR A 37 -6.07 -12.39 2.72
CA TYR A 37 -7.37 -12.03 3.29
C TYR A 37 -8.48 -11.85 2.25
N GLY A 38 -8.25 -12.22 0.99
CA GLY A 38 -9.23 -12.01 -0.09
C GLY A 38 -9.31 -10.55 -0.56
N GLY A 39 -8.32 -9.73 -0.24
CA GLY A 39 -8.22 -8.34 -0.72
C GLY A 39 -9.07 -7.33 0.04
N MET A 40 -9.52 -6.29 -0.67
CA MET A 40 -10.26 -5.15 -0.10
C MET A 40 -11.72 -5.47 0.26
N SER A 41 -12.24 -6.64 -0.12
CA SER A 41 -13.59 -7.07 0.27
C SER A 41 -13.69 -7.53 1.73
N SER A 42 -12.54 -7.72 2.40
CA SER A 42 -12.47 -8.21 3.78
C SER A 42 -12.05 -7.12 4.75
N PHE A 43 -12.66 -7.10 5.94
CA PHE A 43 -12.32 -6.15 7.00
C PHE A 43 -10.83 -6.17 7.36
N SER A 44 -10.25 -7.37 7.51
CA SER A 44 -8.81 -7.53 7.79
C SER A 44 -7.92 -6.98 6.67
N GLY A 45 -8.33 -7.13 5.41
CA GLY A 45 -7.61 -6.58 4.26
C GLY A 45 -7.63 -5.05 4.25
N LEU A 46 -8.80 -4.46 4.50
CA LEU A 46 -8.96 -3.00 4.66
C LEU A 46 -8.12 -2.45 5.81
N LEU A 47 -8.08 -3.16 6.94
CA LEU A 47 -7.30 -2.77 8.12
C LEU A 47 -5.79 -2.74 7.79
N ILE A 48 -5.26 -3.77 7.15
CA ILE A 48 -3.84 -3.86 6.79
C ILE A 48 -3.44 -2.75 5.80
N VAL A 49 -4.25 -2.53 4.76
CA VAL A 49 -4.01 -1.45 3.79
C VAL A 49 -4.10 -0.08 4.46
N GLY A 50 -5.08 0.12 5.35
CA GLY A 50 -5.26 1.36 6.10
C GLY A 50 -4.09 1.66 7.04
N ILE A 51 -3.50 0.65 7.68
CA ILE A 51 -2.28 0.82 8.48
C ILE A 51 -1.10 1.23 7.59
N GLY A 52 -0.91 0.58 6.44
CA GLY A 52 0.12 0.97 5.47
C GLY A 52 -0.04 2.44 5.04
N LEU A 53 -1.27 2.86 4.72
CA LEU A 53 -1.55 4.25 4.36
C LEU A 53 -1.20 5.23 5.48
N LEU A 54 -1.52 4.87 6.73
CA LEU A 54 -1.22 5.67 7.91
C LEU A 54 0.30 5.81 8.13
N ILE A 55 1.06 4.74 7.85
CA ILE A 55 2.53 4.75 7.92
C ILE A 55 3.13 5.62 6.81
N ASP A 56 2.67 5.46 5.56
CA ASP A 56 3.17 6.25 4.42
C ASP A 56 2.88 7.75 4.58
N PHE A 57 1.75 8.13 5.19
CA PHE A 57 1.48 9.53 5.55
C PHE A 57 2.32 10.06 6.72
N GLY A 58 3.23 9.25 7.27
CA GLY A 58 4.12 9.66 8.35
C GLY A 58 3.40 9.80 9.70
N LEU A 59 2.16 9.35 9.82
CA LEU A 59 1.37 9.42 11.06
C LEU A 59 1.88 8.42 12.11
N ILE A 60 2.63 7.40 11.68
CA ILE A 60 3.32 6.44 12.54
C ILE A 60 4.87 6.60 12.44
N GLY A 61 5.37 7.39 11.48
CA GLY A 61 6.78 7.56 11.17
C GLY A 61 7.37 8.92 11.63
N GLY A 62 7.18 9.27 12.91
CA GLY A 62 7.85 10.36 13.62
C GLY A 62 8.44 11.53 12.82
N GLY A 63 7.64 12.55 12.49
CA GLY A 63 7.97 13.98 12.61
C GLY A 63 9.31 14.57 12.12
N ARG A 64 10.10 13.91 11.26
CA ARG A 64 11.45 14.39 10.87
C ARG A 64 11.49 15.48 9.78
N GLY A 65 10.54 16.43 9.75
CA GLY A 65 10.66 17.52 8.77
C GLY A 65 9.72 18.73 8.83
N ILE A 66 8.55 18.66 9.47
CA ILE A 66 7.55 19.75 9.40
C ILE A 66 7.43 20.58 10.69
N ALA A 67 8.08 20.19 11.78
CA ALA A 67 8.07 20.93 13.05
C ALA A 67 9.45 21.48 13.47
N ARG A 68 10.27 21.90 12.51
CA ARG A 68 11.46 22.72 12.77
C ARG A 68 11.69 23.71 11.65
N ARG A 69 10.93 24.80 11.62
CA ARG A 69 11.43 26.18 11.54
C ARG A 69 10.41 27.08 12.21
#